data_AF-A0A938P6W0-F1
#
_entry.id   AF-A0A938P6W0-F1
#
_cell.length_a   1.000
_cell.length_b   1.000
_cell.length_c   1.000
_cell.angle_alpha   90.00
_cell.angle_beta   90.00
_cell.angle_gamma   90.00
#
_symmetry.space_group_name_H-M   'P 1'
#
loop_
_entity.id
_entity.type
_entity.pdbx_description
1 polymer ?
#
loop_
_entity_poly.entity_id
_entity_poly.type
_entity_poly.pdbx_seq_one_letter_code
_entity_poly.pdbx_strand_id
1 'polypeptide(L)'
;MTNIVDVALAVIVGLSANFHDGLKNLENKAYAQAVTNFTAVITAEPTVAEMKALSLLYRAEAYGRAGSKAEALQDAATLLKTTEDAAQRKKALALYAAHGGELKDLRPKVGPKARMDAFFAALQKADVTAAKQSLSGPLLHLVQIADKVYAAESRRDREGVSFLSEFARESGMFVFAGESFNDTNQTATLSISIQNHMVFTLGLVQQEGAWTAATVQDIRKIERPRPVDRANPPDAREPPQTVIRKEDVPEAVAAEVLALIVKLGDADARLRADARRRLKEIGTPATPFLRDQVNHADPEIQSAVRELLK
;
A
#
# COMPACT_ATOMS: atom_id res chain seq x y z
N MET A 1 45.36 -19.62 -7.54
CA MET A 1 44.16 -19.14 -6.85
C MET A 1 43.56 -18.05 -7.72
N THR A 2 42.48 -18.34 -8.45
CA THR A 2 41.76 -17.33 -9.24
C THR A 2 41.20 -16.30 -8.27
N ASN A 3 41.55 -15.03 -8.44
CA ASN A 3 41.09 -13.97 -7.55
C ASN A 3 39.57 -13.83 -7.70
N ILE A 4 38.83 -13.95 -6.59
CA ILE A 4 37.37 -13.82 -6.55
C ILE A 4 36.91 -12.47 -7.16
N VAL A 5 37.75 -11.45 -7.06
CA VAL A 5 37.50 -10.12 -7.66
C VAL A 5 37.53 -10.17 -9.19
N ASP A 6 38.48 -10.90 -9.78
CA ASP A 6 38.60 -11.00 -11.25
C ASP A 6 37.41 -11.78 -11.85
N VAL A 7 36.94 -12.80 -11.14
CA VAL A 7 35.73 -13.56 -11.52
C VAL A 7 34.48 -12.68 -11.41
N ALA A 8 34.33 -11.93 -10.33
CA ALA A 8 33.19 -11.03 -10.14
C ALA A 8 33.13 -9.92 -11.22
N LEU A 9 34.28 -9.34 -11.57
CA LEU A 9 34.36 -8.31 -12.60
C LEU A 9 34.01 -8.88 -13.98
N ALA A 10 34.53 -10.07 -14.33
CA ALA A 10 34.20 -10.74 -15.59
C ALA A 10 32.70 -11.02 -15.71
N VAL A 11 32.05 -11.44 -14.62
CA VAL A 11 30.59 -11.63 -14.57
C VAL A 11 29.86 -10.31 -14.83
N ILE A 12 30.22 -9.23 -14.13
CA ILE A 12 29.58 -7.92 -14.31
C ILE A 12 29.72 -7.40 -15.75
N VAL A 13 30.90 -7.56 -16.36
CA VAL A 13 31.13 -7.19 -17.76
C VAL A 13 30.26 -8.03 -18.70
N GLY A 14 30.19 -9.35 -18.49
CA GLY A 14 29.33 -10.23 -19.29
C GLY A 14 27.84 -9.91 -19.17
N LEU A 15 27.37 -9.57 -17.97
CA LEU A 15 25.99 -9.13 -17.74
C LEU A 15 25.69 -7.79 -18.42
N SER A 16 26.64 -6.86 -18.38
CA SER A 16 26.53 -5.56 -19.05
C SER A 16 26.45 -5.73 -20.57
N ALA A 17 27.25 -6.65 -21.14
CA ALA A 17 27.22 -6.96 -22.57
C ALA A 17 25.86 -7.56 -22.97
N ASN A 18 25.38 -8.58 -22.25
CA ASN A 18 24.05 -9.17 -22.49
C ASN A 18 22.95 -8.11 -22.38
N PHE A 19 22.99 -7.26 -21.34
CA PHE A 19 22.00 -6.19 -21.17
C PHE A 19 22.01 -5.22 -22.36
N HIS A 20 23.19 -4.76 -22.78
CA HIS A 20 23.34 -3.85 -23.91
C HIS A 20 22.86 -4.48 -25.23
N ASP A 21 23.25 -5.72 -25.51
CA ASP A 21 22.79 -6.44 -26.69
C ASP A 21 21.28 -6.67 -26.65
N GLY A 22 20.70 -6.88 -25.46
CA GLY A 22 19.26 -6.95 -25.24
C GLY A 22 18.54 -5.68 -25.69
N LEU A 23 19.05 -4.51 -25.29
CA LEU A 23 18.52 -3.21 -25.71
C LEU A 23 18.62 -3.01 -27.22
N LYS A 24 19.78 -3.29 -27.81
CA LYS A 24 20.01 -3.20 -29.26
C LYS A 24 19.05 -4.10 -30.04
N ASN A 25 18.84 -5.33 -29.58
CA ASN A 25 17.91 -6.25 -30.20
C ASN A 25 16.46 -5.78 -30.06
N LEU A 26 16.09 -5.18 -28.93
CA LEU A 26 14.76 -4.59 -28.73
C LEU A 26 14.51 -3.42 -29.69
N GLU A 27 15.48 -2.53 -29.87
CA GLU A 27 15.44 -1.42 -30.84
C GLU A 27 15.28 -1.92 -32.28
N ASN A 28 16.01 -2.98 -32.63
CA ASN A 28 15.96 -3.61 -33.95
C ASN A 28 14.72 -4.51 -34.16
N LYS A 29 13.78 -4.53 -33.21
CA LYS A 29 12.59 -5.42 -33.21
C LYS A 29 12.92 -6.92 -33.25
N ALA A 30 14.16 -7.29 -32.91
CA ALA A 30 14.63 -8.65 -32.77
C ALA A 30 14.22 -9.18 -31.37
N TYR A 31 12.91 -9.29 -31.14
CA TYR A 31 12.35 -9.51 -29.79
C TYR A 31 12.80 -10.84 -29.17
N ALA A 32 12.93 -11.90 -29.95
CA ALA A 32 13.39 -13.20 -29.45
C ALA A 32 14.84 -13.11 -28.92
N GLN A 33 15.72 -12.44 -29.65
CA GLN A 33 17.11 -12.22 -29.22
C GLN A 33 17.18 -11.28 -28.00
N ALA A 34 16.34 -10.23 -27.97
CA ALA A 34 16.24 -9.35 -26.81
C ALA A 34 15.83 -10.13 -25.55
N VAL A 35 14.83 -11.01 -25.66
CA VAL A 35 14.37 -11.88 -24.58
C VAL A 35 15.49 -12.80 -24.09
N THR A 36 16.23 -13.44 -24.99
CA THR A 36 17.37 -14.31 -24.63
C THR A 36 18.41 -13.54 -23.83
N ASN A 37 18.79 -12.35 -24.30
CA ASN A 37 19.80 -11.51 -23.68
C ASN A 37 19.39 -11.04 -22.28
N PHE A 38 18.16 -10.52 -22.12
CA PHE A 38 17.67 -10.12 -20.79
C PHE A 38 17.49 -11.32 -19.86
N THR A 39 17.13 -12.49 -20.38
CA THR A 39 17.02 -13.72 -19.58
C THR A 39 18.38 -14.10 -18.98
N ALA A 40 19.45 -14.03 -19.76
CA ALA A 40 20.80 -14.29 -19.27
C ALA A 40 21.18 -13.39 -18.09
N VAL A 41 20.75 -12.12 -18.11
CA VAL A 41 20.98 -11.18 -17.00
C VAL A 41 20.15 -11.55 -15.77
N ILE A 42 18.88 -11.93 -15.96
CA ILE A 42 17.94 -12.25 -14.88
C ILE A 42 18.32 -13.52 -14.11
N THR A 43 18.86 -14.52 -14.81
CA THR A 43 19.19 -15.84 -14.25
C THR A 43 20.64 -15.98 -13.80
N ALA A 44 21.45 -14.93 -13.92
CA ALA A 44 22.86 -14.99 -13.57
C ALA A 44 23.11 -15.06 -12.06
N GLU A 45 24.18 -15.75 -11.66
CA GLU A 45 24.65 -15.81 -10.28
C GLU A 45 26.13 -15.40 -10.20
N PRO A 46 26.51 -14.44 -9.33
CA PRO A 46 25.64 -13.64 -8.47
C PRO A 46 24.79 -12.63 -9.26
N THR A 47 23.58 -12.33 -8.78
CA THR A 47 22.68 -11.37 -9.42
C THR A 47 23.08 -9.93 -9.07
N VAL A 48 23.05 -9.03 -10.06
CA VAL A 48 23.08 -7.58 -9.82
C VAL A 48 21.64 -7.08 -9.79
N ALA A 49 21.14 -6.69 -8.60
CA ALA A 49 19.71 -6.41 -8.38
C ALA A 49 19.13 -5.37 -9.35
N GLU A 50 19.86 -4.27 -9.59
CA GLU A 50 19.44 -3.20 -10.50
C GLU A 50 19.36 -3.68 -11.96
N MET A 51 20.38 -4.40 -12.45
CA MET A 51 20.37 -4.97 -13.80
C MET A 51 19.26 -6.00 -13.98
N LYS A 52 18.97 -6.80 -12.94
CA LYS A 52 17.86 -7.76 -12.96
C LYS A 52 16.51 -7.04 -13.07
N ALA A 53 16.31 -5.96 -12.31
CA ALA A 53 15.08 -5.18 -12.35
C ALA A 53 14.86 -4.52 -13.72
N LEU A 54 15.89 -3.91 -14.29
CA LEU A 54 15.82 -3.33 -15.64
C LEU A 54 15.62 -4.41 -16.72
N SER A 55 16.27 -5.57 -16.58
CA SER A 55 16.10 -6.67 -17.52
C SER A 55 14.68 -7.23 -17.50
N LEU A 56 14.05 -7.35 -16.32
CA LEU A 56 12.63 -7.71 -16.22
C LEU A 56 11.75 -6.68 -16.96
N LEU A 57 12.03 -5.39 -16.78
CA LEU A 57 11.28 -4.32 -17.45
C LEU A 57 11.35 -4.42 -18.97
N TYR A 58 12.57 -4.49 -19.52
CA TYR A 58 12.77 -4.52 -20.98
C TYR A 58 12.41 -5.87 -21.61
N ARG A 59 12.52 -6.97 -20.85
CA ARG A 59 12.03 -8.28 -21.30
C ARG A 59 10.51 -8.32 -21.36
N ALA A 60 9.82 -7.73 -20.37
CA ALA A 60 8.37 -7.55 -20.41
C ALA A 60 7.95 -6.75 -21.67
N GLU A 61 8.68 -5.67 -21.97
CA GLU A 61 8.44 -4.88 -23.18
C GLU A 61 8.69 -5.68 -24.47
N ALA A 62 9.77 -6.46 -24.54
CA ALA A 62 10.06 -7.33 -25.68
C ALA A 62 8.95 -8.37 -25.90
N TYR A 63 8.50 -9.04 -24.84
CA TYR A 63 7.37 -9.98 -24.90
C TYR A 63 6.09 -9.27 -25.36
N GLY A 64 5.79 -8.11 -24.79
CA GLY A 64 4.62 -7.32 -25.13
C GLY A 64 4.56 -6.94 -26.60
N ARG A 65 5.69 -6.47 -27.15
CA ARG A 65 5.83 -6.12 -28.58
C ARG A 65 5.83 -7.34 -29.50
N ALA A 66 6.25 -8.50 -29.01
CA ALA A 66 6.19 -9.77 -29.73
C ALA A 66 4.79 -10.43 -29.71
N GLY A 67 3.85 -9.91 -28.91
CA GLY A 67 2.50 -10.47 -28.74
C GLY A 67 2.36 -11.49 -27.61
N SER A 68 3.45 -11.80 -26.90
CA SER A 68 3.51 -12.70 -25.73
C SER A 68 3.01 -11.99 -24.46
N LYS A 69 1.70 -11.74 -24.39
CA LYS A 69 1.09 -10.95 -23.30
C LYS A 69 1.26 -11.57 -21.92
N ALA A 70 1.15 -12.90 -21.81
CA ALA A 70 1.21 -13.58 -20.51
C ALA A 70 2.59 -13.43 -19.86
N GLU A 71 3.64 -13.58 -20.65
CA GLU A 71 5.03 -13.44 -20.24
C GLU A 71 5.37 -11.98 -19.89
N ALA A 72 4.83 -11.02 -20.66
CA ALA A 72 4.95 -9.60 -20.34
C ALA A 72 4.31 -9.25 -18.98
N LEU A 73 3.10 -9.75 -18.73
CA LEU A 73 2.42 -9.58 -17.44
C LEU A 73 3.19 -10.24 -16.29
N GLN A 74 3.76 -11.42 -16.51
CA GLN A 74 4.56 -12.12 -15.51
C GLN A 74 5.80 -11.32 -15.11
N ASP A 75 6.56 -10.81 -16.07
CA ASP A 75 7.77 -10.04 -15.80
C ASP A 75 7.46 -8.70 -15.12
N ALA A 76 6.43 -7.99 -15.60
CA ALA A 76 5.98 -6.75 -14.97
C ALA A 76 5.46 -6.98 -13.54
N ALA A 77 4.67 -8.04 -13.30
CA ALA A 77 4.20 -8.41 -11.97
C ALA A 77 5.36 -8.79 -11.03
N THR A 78 6.36 -9.50 -11.55
CA THR A 78 7.56 -9.86 -10.79
C THR A 78 8.30 -8.59 -10.36
N LEU A 79 8.54 -7.66 -11.30
CA LEU A 79 9.19 -6.40 -11.01
C LEU A 79 8.42 -5.57 -9.97
N LEU A 80 7.09 -5.46 -10.09
CA LEU A 80 6.26 -4.72 -9.14
C LEU A 80 6.32 -5.28 -7.71
N LYS A 81 6.55 -6.58 -7.56
CA LYS A 81 6.67 -7.25 -6.25
C LYS A 81 8.06 -7.09 -5.62
N THR A 82 9.09 -6.81 -6.42
CA THR A 82 10.48 -6.81 -5.96
C THR A 82 11.14 -5.43 -5.99
N THR A 83 10.60 -4.46 -6.74
CA THR A 83 11.20 -3.13 -6.86
C THR A 83 10.73 -2.17 -5.76
N GLU A 84 11.70 -1.50 -5.15
CA GLU A 84 11.49 -0.34 -4.28
C GLU A 84 11.65 0.99 -5.05
N ASP A 85 12.17 0.95 -6.28
CA ASP A 85 12.39 2.14 -7.10
C ASP A 85 11.06 2.65 -7.69
N ALA A 86 10.72 3.88 -7.37
CA ALA A 86 9.46 4.50 -7.79
C ALA A 86 9.35 4.69 -9.31
N ALA A 87 10.46 4.97 -10.01
CA ALA A 87 10.47 5.16 -11.44
C ALA A 87 10.28 3.83 -12.19
N GLN A 88 10.96 2.77 -11.74
CA GLN A 88 10.78 1.41 -12.24
C GLN A 88 9.36 0.91 -11.97
N ARG A 89 8.84 1.13 -10.76
CA ARG A 89 7.45 0.79 -10.40
C ARG A 89 6.45 1.47 -11.33
N LYS A 90 6.60 2.78 -11.59
CA LYS A 90 5.72 3.51 -12.51
C LYS A 90 5.72 2.92 -13.92
N LYS A 91 6.90 2.58 -14.46
CA LYS A 91 7.02 1.96 -15.78
C LYS A 91 6.41 0.55 -15.81
N ALA A 92 6.64 -0.24 -14.76
CA ALA A 92 6.08 -1.59 -14.65
C ALA A 92 4.55 -1.58 -14.54
N LEU A 93 3.96 -0.63 -13.79
CA LEU A 93 2.51 -0.42 -13.73
C LEU A 93 1.93 -0.11 -15.11
N ALA A 94 2.59 0.79 -15.86
CA ALA A 94 2.16 1.15 -17.20
C ALA A 94 2.19 -0.05 -18.17
N LEU A 95 3.27 -0.86 -18.12
CA LEU A 95 3.37 -2.09 -18.91
C LEU A 95 2.31 -3.13 -18.52
N TYR A 96 2.11 -3.34 -17.21
CA TYR A 96 1.13 -4.30 -16.71
C TYR A 96 -0.29 -3.94 -17.18
N ALA A 97 -0.68 -2.67 -17.06
CA ALA A 97 -1.97 -2.18 -17.55
C ALA A 97 -2.09 -2.26 -19.08
N ALA A 98 -1.04 -1.90 -19.83
CA ALA A 98 -1.03 -1.95 -21.30
C ALA A 98 -1.27 -3.36 -21.85
N HIS A 99 -0.91 -4.40 -21.09
CA HIS A 99 -1.13 -5.80 -21.46
C HIS A 99 -2.39 -6.41 -20.84
N GLY A 100 -3.26 -5.60 -20.21
CA GLY A 100 -4.55 -6.02 -19.68
C GLY A 100 -4.50 -6.63 -18.28
N GLY A 101 -3.41 -6.43 -17.54
CA GLY A 101 -3.31 -6.86 -16.15
C GLY A 101 -4.12 -5.95 -15.22
N GLU A 102 -4.90 -6.56 -14.33
CA GLU A 102 -5.65 -5.82 -13.32
C GLU A 102 -4.84 -5.76 -12.02
N LEU A 103 -4.66 -4.57 -11.43
CA LEU A 103 -3.78 -4.42 -10.26
C LEU A 103 -4.24 -5.25 -9.05
N LYS A 104 -5.53 -5.57 -8.95
CA LYS A 104 -6.07 -6.47 -7.93
C LYS A 104 -5.51 -7.90 -8.04
N ASP A 105 -5.04 -8.32 -9.21
CA ASP A 105 -4.44 -9.64 -9.43
C ASP A 105 -3.03 -9.74 -8.83
N LEU A 106 -2.41 -8.60 -8.52
CA LEU A 106 -1.12 -8.53 -7.84
C LEU A 106 -1.24 -8.74 -6.33
N ARG A 107 -2.46 -8.64 -5.77
CA ARG A 107 -2.71 -8.81 -4.33
C ARG A 107 -2.28 -10.20 -3.87
N PRO A 108 -1.78 -10.33 -2.63
CA PRO A 108 -1.66 -11.62 -1.95
C PRO A 108 -2.98 -12.40 -2.00
N LYS A 109 -2.89 -13.73 -2.18
CA LYS A 109 -4.07 -14.62 -2.18
C LYS A 109 -4.82 -14.58 -0.84
N VAL A 110 -4.09 -14.39 0.25
CA VAL A 110 -4.65 -14.23 1.59
C VAL A 110 -4.87 -12.74 1.84
N GLY A 111 -6.09 -12.32 2.12
CA GLY A 111 -6.42 -10.92 2.38
C GLY A 111 -5.84 -10.37 3.70
N PRO A 112 -5.80 -9.04 3.86
CA PRO A 112 -5.28 -8.36 5.06
C PRO A 112 -5.93 -8.86 6.35
N LYS A 113 -7.27 -8.95 6.38
CA LYS A 113 -8.01 -9.47 7.53
C LYS A 113 -7.55 -10.88 7.90
N ALA A 114 -7.57 -11.82 6.95
CA ALA A 114 -7.21 -13.21 7.21
C ALA A 114 -5.75 -13.35 7.69
N ARG A 115 -4.85 -12.50 7.18
CA ARG A 115 -3.47 -12.44 7.68
C ARG A 115 -3.40 -11.95 9.12
N MET A 116 -4.18 -10.94 9.48
CA MET A 116 -4.24 -10.45 10.87
C MET A 116 -4.98 -11.40 11.82
N ASP A 117 -5.98 -12.14 11.34
CA ASP A 117 -6.57 -13.26 12.08
C ASP A 117 -5.49 -14.29 12.45
N ALA A 118 -4.62 -14.65 11.50
CA ALA A 118 -3.50 -15.56 11.76
C ALA A 118 -2.48 -14.99 12.76
N PHE A 119 -2.20 -13.68 12.71
CA PHE A 119 -1.38 -12.99 13.70
C PHE A 119 -1.96 -13.11 15.11
N PHE A 120 -3.25 -12.80 15.29
CA PHE A 120 -3.90 -12.91 16.60
C PHE A 120 -4.00 -14.36 17.08
N ALA A 121 -4.23 -15.31 16.17
CA ALA A 121 -4.23 -16.74 16.51
C ALA A 121 -2.83 -17.21 16.97
N ALA A 122 -1.75 -16.72 16.36
CA ALA A 122 -0.38 -17.00 16.80
C ALA A 122 -0.12 -16.42 18.20
N LEU A 123 -0.57 -15.19 18.46
CA LEU A 123 -0.50 -14.57 19.78
C LEU A 123 -1.25 -15.38 20.85
N GLN A 124 -2.48 -15.83 20.57
CA GLN A 124 -3.27 -16.66 21.49
C GLN A 124 -2.58 -18.01 21.82
N LYS A 125 -1.78 -18.54 20.90
CA LYS A 125 -0.96 -19.75 21.10
C LYS A 125 0.40 -19.47 21.74
N ALA A 126 0.67 -18.24 22.14
CA ALA A 126 1.98 -17.77 22.59
C ALA A 126 3.12 -17.98 21.57
N ASP A 127 2.81 -18.11 20.28
CA ASP A 127 3.79 -18.21 19.21
C ASP A 127 4.22 -16.81 18.74
N VAL A 128 5.08 -16.19 19.55
CA VAL A 128 5.61 -14.84 19.31
C VAL A 128 6.41 -14.77 18.02
N THR A 129 7.09 -15.86 17.63
CA THR A 129 7.88 -15.92 16.40
C THR A 129 6.98 -15.85 15.18
N ALA A 130 5.92 -16.67 15.12
CA ALA A 130 4.95 -16.60 14.02
C ALA A 130 4.20 -15.26 13.99
N ALA A 131 3.88 -14.68 15.15
CA ALA A 131 3.27 -13.36 15.22
C ALA A 131 4.17 -12.28 14.60
N LYS A 132 5.48 -12.28 14.94
CA LYS A 132 6.44 -11.30 14.40
C LYS A 132 6.60 -11.37 12.88
N GLN A 133 6.41 -12.55 12.27
CA GLN A 133 6.43 -12.71 10.80
C GLN A 133 5.27 -11.99 10.08
N SER A 134 4.25 -11.54 10.81
CA SER A 134 3.15 -10.75 10.26
C SER A 134 3.39 -9.24 10.38
N LEU A 135 4.51 -8.83 10.99
CA LEU A 135 4.88 -7.43 11.20
C LEU A 135 6.11 -7.09 10.35
N SER A 136 6.22 -5.83 9.94
CA SER A 136 7.37 -5.31 9.20
C SER A 136 7.64 -3.85 9.56
N GLY A 137 8.72 -3.30 9.01
CA GLY A 137 9.00 -1.86 9.06
C GLY A 137 9.02 -1.25 10.47
N PRO A 138 8.53 0.00 10.62
CA PRO A 138 8.51 0.70 11.90
C PRO A 138 7.73 -0.02 13.00
N LEU A 139 6.64 -0.71 12.67
CA LEU A 139 5.83 -1.42 13.66
C LEU A 139 6.57 -2.61 14.27
N LEU A 140 7.25 -3.43 13.44
CA LEU A 140 8.09 -4.51 13.95
C LEU A 140 9.20 -3.96 14.85
N HIS A 141 9.82 -2.85 14.47
CA HIS A 141 10.87 -2.22 15.27
C HIS A 141 10.35 -1.75 16.64
N LEU A 142 9.17 -1.11 16.67
CA LEU A 142 8.52 -0.70 17.91
C LEU A 142 8.26 -1.89 18.83
N VAL A 143 7.74 -3.00 18.29
CA VAL A 143 7.51 -4.24 19.05
C VAL A 143 8.82 -4.81 19.61
N GLN A 144 9.90 -4.80 18.83
CA GLN A 144 11.21 -5.26 19.30
C GLN A 144 11.77 -4.38 20.44
N ILE A 145 11.56 -3.06 20.38
CA ILE A 145 11.91 -2.15 21.48
C ILE A 145 11.07 -2.48 22.71
N ALA A 146 9.75 -2.61 22.55
CA ALA A 146 8.85 -2.95 23.65
C ALA A 146 9.23 -4.27 24.31
N ASP A 147 9.58 -5.30 23.55
CA ASP A 147 10.08 -6.58 24.08
C ASP A 147 11.36 -6.39 24.91
N LYS A 148 12.30 -5.56 24.46
CA LYS A 148 13.54 -5.28 25.22
C LYS A 148 13.24 -4.55 26.54
N VAL A 149 12.33 -3.58 26.52
CA VAL A 149 11.90 -2.84 27.72
C VAL A 149 11.21 -3.79 28.70
N TYR A 150 10.29 -4.62 28.21
CA TYR A 150 9.61 -5.64 29.02
C TYR A 150 10.59 -6.63 29.65
N ALA A 151 11.60 -7.09 28.89
CA ALA A 151 12.62 -7.99 29.41
C ALA A 151 13.49 -7.32 30.50
N ALA A 152 13.75 -6.01 30.40
CA ALA A 152 14.52 -5.27 31.38
C ALA A 152 13.73 -4.94 32.67
N GLU A 153 12.43 -4.70 32.56
CA GLU A 153 11.55 -4.35 33.68
C GLU A 153 10.95 -5.57 34.40
N SER A 154 10.88 -6.71 33.72
CA SER A 154 10.40 -7.96 34.32
C SER A 154 11.31 -8.36 35.49
N ARG A 155 10.76 -8.36 36.71
CA ARG A 155 11.43 -8.92 37.89
C ARG A 155 11.81 -10.38 37.60
N ARG A 156 12.87 -10.90 38.25
CA ARG A 156 13.52 -12.22 38.02
C ARG A 156 12.56 -13.43 37.90
N ASP A 157 11.33 -13.26 38.36
CA ASP A 157 10.23 -14.21 38.41
C ASP A 157 9.32 -14.21 37.15
N ARG A 158 9.59 -13.37 36.14
CA ARG A 158 8.89 -13.34 34.83
C ARG A 158 9.83 -13.46 33.63
N GLU A 159 10.89 -14.25 33.72
CA GLU A 159 11.72 -14.57 32.56
C GLU A 159 10.87 -15.19 31.44
N GLY A 160 10.95 -14.62 30.23
CA GLY A 160 10.29 -15.14 29.02
C GLY A 160 8.96 -14.47 28.64
N VAL A 161 8.43 -13.52 29.42
CA VAL A 161 7.22 -12.78 29.06
C VAL A 161 7.58 -11.61 28.13
N SER A 162 7.13 -11.67 26.88
CA SER A 162 7.31 -10.62 25.87
C SER A 162 6.15 -9.61 25.89
N PHE A 163 6.35 -8.41 25.32
CA PHE A 163 5.27 -7.44 25.16
C PHE A 163 4.10 -8.04 24.37
N LEU A 164 4.40 -8.79 23.31
CA LEU A 164 3.40 -9.46 22.49
C LEU A 164 2.62 -10.54 23.28
N SER A 165 3.24 -11.20 24.24
CA SER A 165 2.56 -12.21 25.06
C SER A 165 1.57 -11.59 26.06
N GLU A 166 1.85 -10.41 26.61
CA GLU A 166 0.86 -9.67 27.41
C GLU A 166 -0.22 -9.07 26.52
N PHE A 167 0.16 -8.52 25.37
CA PHE A 167 -0.79 -8.04 24.36
C PHE A 167 -1.75 -9.15 23.87
N ALA A 168 -1.27 -10.40 23.79
CA ALA A 168 -2.07 -11.56 23.41
C ALA A 168 -3.22 -11.82 24.38
N ARG A 169 -3.05 -11.57 25.68
CA ARG A 169 -4.12 -11.75 26.68
C ARG A 169 -5.28 -10.81 26.45
N GLU A 170 -4.98 -9.58 26.03
CA GLU A 170 -5.96 -8.56 25.70
C GLU A 170 -6.52 -8.73 24.27
N SER A 171 -5.97 -9.65 23.47
CA SER A 171 -6.30 -9.78 22.05
C SER A 171 -7.71 -10.30 21.75
N GLY A 172 -8.35 -10.95 22.73
CA GLY A 172 -9.75 -11.39 22.60
C GLY A 172 -10.76 -10.24 22.42
N MET A 173 -10.33 -8.99 22.61
CA MET A 173 -11.18 -7.80 22.53
C MET A 173 -11.15 -7.10 21.17
N PHE A 174 -10.34 -7.58 20.22
CA PHE A 174 -10.20 -6.98 18.90
C PHE A 174 -11.33 -7.41 17.98
N VAL A 175 -12.00 -6.43 17.37
CA VAL A 175 -13.03 -6.64 16.34
C VAL A 175 -12.62 -5.90 15.08
N PHE A 176 -12.66 -6.56 13.93
CA PHE A 176 -12.38 -5.90 12.66
C PHE A 176 -13.51 -4.94 12.28
N ALA A 177 -13.14 -3.67 12.03
CA ALA A 177 -14.08 -2.61 11.69
C ALA A 177 -14.13 -2.34 10.17
N GLY A 178 -13.07 -2.66 9.42
CA GLY A 178 -13.05 -2.52 7.97
C GLY A 178 -11.66 -2.69 7.36
N GLU A 179 -11.60 -2.87 6.05
CA GLU A 179 -10.36 -2.90 5.26
C GLU A 179 -10.49 -2.08 3.99
N SER A 180 -9.38 -1.52 3.52
CA SER A 180 -9.30 -0.84 2.22
C SER A 180 -7.98 -1.15 1.52
N PHE A 181 -7.97 -1.04 0.19
CA PHE A 181 -6.84 -1.40 -0.65
C PHE A 181 -6.41 -0.20 -1.48
N ASN A 182 -5.09 -0.05 -1.65
CA ASN A 182 -4.48 0.83 -2.63
C ASN A 182 -3.60 -0.03 -3.54
N ASP A 183 -4.19 -0.49 -4.65
CA ASP A 183 -3.52 -1.43 -5.56
C ASP A 183 -2.33 -0.80 -6.29
N THR A 184 -2.38 0.51 -6.54
CA THR A 184 -1.27 1.26 -7.14
C THR A 184 -0.02 1.19 -6.26
N ASN A 185 -0.20 1.39 -4.95
CA ASN A 185 0.88 1.37 -3.98
C ASN A 185 1.13 -0.03 -3.39
N GLN A 186 0.29 -1.01 -3.73
CA GLN A 186 0.27 -2.34 -3.10
C GLN A 186 0.24 -2.26 -1.57
N THR A 187 -0.56 -1.33 -1.07
CA THR A 187 -0.80 -1.16 0.36
C THR A 187 -2.25 -1.45 0.71
N ALA A 188 -2.50 -1.76 1.96
CA ALA A 188 -3.83 -1.89 2.50
C ALA A 188 -3.93 -1.16 3.84
N THR A 189 -5.14 -0.79 4.23
CA THR A 189 -5.42 -0.36 5.59
C THR A 189 -6.39 -1.32 6.25
N LEU A 190 -6.18 -1.58 7.53
CA LEU A 190 -7.05 -2.43 8.33
C LEU A 190 -7.42 -1.72 9.62
N SER A 191 -8.71 -1.54 9.82
CA SER A 191 -9.26 -0.92 11.02
C SER A 191 -9.66 -2.00 12.03
N ILE A 192 -9.15 -1.89 13.25
CA ILE A 192 -9.42 -2.82 14.35
C ILE A 192 -9.93 -2.03 15.53
N SER A 193 -11.08 -2.42 16.10
CA SER A 193 -11.64 -1.81 17.29
C SER A 193 -11.37 -2.64 18.54
N ILE A 194 -11.11 -1.97 19.66
CA ILE A 194 -11.10 -2.55 21.00
C ILE A 194 -12.35 -2.10 21.73
N GLN A 195 -13.22 -3.04 22.12
CA GLN A 195 -14.40 -2.81 22.97
C GLN A 195 -15.30 -1.63 22.54
N ASN A 196 -15.37 -1.29 21.25
CA ASN A 196 -16.09 -0.11 20.72
C ASN A 196 -15.64 1.23 21.33
N HIS A 197 -14.44 1.29 21.88
CA HIS A 197 -13.88 2.46 22.55
C HIS A 197 -12.71 3.07 21.83
N MET A 198 -11.94 2.24 21.14
CA MET A 198 -10.76 2.66 20.41
C MET A 198 -10.75 1.98 19.05
N VAL A 199 -10.30 2.69 18.03
CA VAL A 199 -10.07 2.16 16.69
C VAL A 199 -8.62 2.44 16.32
N PHE A 200 -7.93 1.38 15.94
CA PHE A 200 -6.58 1.41 15.40
C PHE A 200 -6.67 1.21 13.90
N THR A 201 -6.04 2.08 13.12
CA THR A 201 -5.85 1.86 11.69
C THR A 201 -4.42 1.40 11.47
N LEU A 202 -4.25 0.16 11.02
CA LEU A 202 -2.96 -0.39 10.64
C LEU A 202 -2.72 -0.16 9.15
N GLY A 203 -1.51 0.27 8.80
CA GLY A 203 -1.01 0.27 7.43
C GLY A 203 -0.31 -1.05 7.13
N LEU A 204 -0.74 -1.73 6.08
CA LEU A 204 -0.15 -2.97 5.60
C LEU A 204 0.54 -2.76 4.27
N VAL A 205 1.66 -3.45 4.08
CA VAL A 205 2.41 -3.51 2.83
C VAL A 205 2.51 -4.95 2.35
N GLN A 206 2.68 -5.13 1.04
CA GLN A 206 2.98 -6.44 0.49
C GLN A 206 4.49 -6.72 0.59
N GLN A 207 4.85 -7.82 1.23
CA GLN A 207 6.22 -8.32 1.33
C GLN A 207 6.22 -9.82 1.02
N GLU A 208 7.08 -10.24 0.09
CA GLU A 208 7.22 -11.65 -0.32
C GLU A 208 5.88 -12.34 -0.69
N GLY A 209 4.95 -11.58 -1.26
CA GLY A 209 3.64 -12.10 -1.65
C GLY A 209 2.64 -12.27 -0.51
N ALA A 210 2.94 -11.76 0.69
CA ALA A 210 2.04 -11.73 1.84
C ALA A 210 1.81 -10.30 2.33
N TRP A 211 0.69 -10.06 3.02
CA TRP A 211 0.50 -8.81 3.76
C TRP A 211 1.32 -8.83 5.06
N THR A 212 1.95 -7.71 5.37
CA THR A 212 2.59 -7.47 6.68
C THR A 212 2.15 -6.12 7.22
N ALA A 213 1.83 -6.06 8.51
CA ALA A 213 1.50 -4.81 9.17
C ALA A 213 2.78 -4.01 9.43
N ALA A 214 2.90 -2.86 8.76
CA ALA A 214 4.12 -2.05 8.74
C ALA A 214 4.04 -0.84 9.67
N THR A 215 2.85 -0.26 9.83
CA THR A 215 2.67 0.99 10.58
C THR A 215 1.34 1.03 11.32
N VAL A 216 1.27 1.83 12.39
CA VAL A 216 0.01 2.32 12.96
C VAL A 216 -0.21 3.70 12.36
N GLN A 217 -1.25 3.83 11.53
CA GLN A 217 -1.55 5.08 10.82
C GLN A 217 -2.36 6.04 11.70
N ASP A 218 -3.22 5.50 12.55
CA ASP A 218 -4.17 6.30 13.32
C ASP A 218 -4.69 5.53 14.54
N ILE A 219 -4.96 6.27 15.61
CA ILE A 219 -5.56 5.76 16.85
C ILE A 219 -6.63 6.77 17.27
N ARG A 220 -7.90 6.37 17.21
CA ARG A 220 -9.04 7.21 17.59
C ARG A 220 -9.84 6.60 18.71
N LYS A 221 -10.24 7.43 19.66
CA LYS A 221 -11.23 7.07 20.67
C LYS A 221 -12.63 7.27 20.07
N ILE A 222 -13.48 6.25 20.16
CA ILE A 222 -14.90 6.40 19.86
C ILE A 222 -15.52 7.12 21.06
N GLU A 223 -15.92 8.37 20.87
CA GLU A 223 -16.74 9.06 21.85
C GLU A 223 -18.05 8.29 21.98
N ARG A 224 -18.33 7.75 23.18
CA ARG A 224 -19.67 7.24 23.46
C ARG A 224 -20.63 8.42 23.23
N PRO A 225 -21.73 8.23 22.49
CA PRO A 225 -22.76 9.26 22.44
C PRO A 225 -23.12 9.62 23.88
N ARG A 226 -23.03 10.91 24.22
CA ARG A 226 -23.34 11.37 25.58
C ARG A 226 -24.74 10.82 25.91
N PRO A 227 -24.95 10.25 27.11
CA PRO A 227 -26.28 9.93 27.57
C PRO A 227 -27.14 11.17 27.36
N VAL A 228 -28.21 11.05 26.58
CA VAL A 228 -29.13 12.15 26.34
C VAL A 228 -29.63 12.57 27.72
N ASP A 229 -29.26 13.77 28.14
CA ASP A 229 -29.62 14.30 29.45
C ASP A 229 -31.14 14.49 29.46
N ARG A 230 -31.86 13.56 30.10
CA ARG A 230 -33.33 13.57 30.13
C ARG A 230 -33.90 14.80 30.86
N ALA A 231 -33.05 15.56 31.55
CA ALA A 231 -33.43 16.77 32.27
C ALA A 231 -33.50 18.03 31.39
N ASN A 232 -32.92 18.01 30.19
CA ASN A 232 -33.00 19.11 29.23
C ASN A 232 -33.37 18.54 27.85
N PRO A 233 -34.67 18.49 27.48
CA PRO A 233 -35.03 18.19 26.10
C PRO A 233 -34.36 19.24 25.20
N PRO A 234 -33.62 18.84 24.15
CA PRO A 234 -33.03 19.80 23.24
C PRO A 234 -34.14 20.59 22.57
N ASP A 235 -34.23 21.86 22.93
CA ASP A 235 -35.01 22.84 22.22
C ASP A 235 -34.46 22.96 20.79
N ALA A 236 -35.35 22.86 19.81
CA ALA A 236 -35.09 22.84 18.37
C ALA A 236 -34.11 21.76 17.86
N ARG A 237 -34.69 20.68 17.32
CA ARG A 237 -34.05 19.68 16.45
C ARG A 237 -33.11 20.35 15.44
N GLU A 238 -31.80 20.20 15.61
CA GLU A 238 -30.92 20.17 14.43
C GLU A 238 -31.35 18.95 13.61
N PRO A 239 -31.68 19.12 12.32
CA PRO A 239 -32.07 18.00 11.49
C PRO A 239 -30.92 16.98 11.46
N PRO A 240 -31.25 15.67 11.42
CA PRO A 240 -30.24 14.62 11.37
C PRO A 240 -29.24 14.94 10.25
N GLN A 241 -27.95 15.01 10.58
CA GLN A 241 -26.91 15.14 9.57
C GLN A 241 -26.99 13.91 8.65
N THR A 242 -27.59 14.09 7.48
CA THR A 242 -27.75 13.04 6.48
C THR A 242 -26.35 12.65 6.01
N VAL A 243 -25.86 11.51 6.47
CA VAL A 243 -24.62 10.93 5.97
C VAL A 243 -24.90 10.43 4.56
N ILE A 244 -24.70 11.28 3.56
CA ILE A 244 -24.82 10.91 2.14
C ILE A 244 -23.66 9.96 1.80
N ARG A 245 -23.99 8.73 1.39
CA ARG A 245 -22.99 7.78 0.86
C ARG A 245 -22.74 8.11 -0.60
N LYS A 246 -21.59 7.70 -1.15
CA LYS A 246 -21.27 7.94 -2.57
C LYS A 246 -22.33 7.36 -3.52
N GLU A 247 -22.91 6.25 -3.12
CA GLU A 247 -23.98 5.52 -3.80
C GLU A 247 -25.27 6.35 -3.95
N ASP A 248 -25.49 7.30 -3.04
CA ASP A 248 -26.69 8.14 -2.99
C ASP A 248 -26.53 9.44 -3.82
N VAL A 249 -25.33 9.68 -4.37
CA VAL A 249 -25.04 10.88 -5.17
C VAL A 249 -25.34 10.59 -6.64
N PRO A 250 -26.17 11.41 -7.32
CA PRO A 250 -26.44 11.23 -8.74
C PRO A 250 -25.15 11.20 -9.56
N GLU A 251 -25.07 10.29 -10.53
CA GLU A 251 -23.86 10.04 -11.34
C GLU A 251 -23.32 11.32 -12.00
N ALA A 252 -24.21 12.20 -12.48
CA ALA A 252 -23.84 13.50 -13.05
C ALA A 252 -23.12 14.41 -12.03
N VAL A 253 -23.58 14.41 -10.77
CA VAL A 253 -22.98 15.20 -9.68
C VAL A 253 -21.65 14.58 -9.25
N ALA A 254 -21.59 13.25 -9.17
CA ALA A 254 -20.35 12.53 -8.86
C ALA A 254 -19.26 12.82 -9.90
N ALA A 255 -19.61 12.78 -11.20
CA ALA A 255 -18.69 13.10 -12.29
C ALA A 255 -18.21 14.56 -12.23
N GLU A 256 -19.11 15.51 -11.94
CA GLU A 256 -18.76 16.92 -11.75
C GLU A 256 -17.79 17.11 -10.59
N VAL A 257 -18.07 16.50 -9.43
CA VAL A 257 -17.21 16.58 -8.23
C VAL A 257 -15.81 16.04 -8.51
N LEU A 258 -15.70 14.87 -9.16
CA LEU A 258 -14.40 14.28 -9.51
C LEU A 258 -13.61 15.18 -10.47
N ALA A 259 -14.26 15.75 -11.48
CA ALA A 259 -13.62 16.69 -12.40
C ALA A 259 -13.13 17.97 -11.70
N LEU A 260 -13.90 18.48 -10.73
CA LEU A 260 -13.52 19.64 -9.93
C LEU A 260 -12.36 19.33 -8.98
N ILE A 261 -12.31 18.14 -8.40
CA ILE A 261 -11.19 17.68 -7.57
C ILE A 261 -9.89 17.66 -8.37
N VAL A 262 -9.92 17.17 -9.62
CA VAL A 262 -8.74 17.21 -10.51
C VAL A 262 -8.27 18.65 -10.74
N LYS A 263 -9.22 19.59 -10.96
CA LYS A 263 -8.92 21.01 -11.15
C LYS A 263 -8.35 21.71 -9.91
N LEU A 264 -8.43 21.11 -8.72
CA LEU A 264 -7.76 21.65 -7.53
C LEU A 264 -6.22 21.55 -7.63
N GLY A 265 -5.69 20.65 -8.45
CA GLY A 265 -4.26 20.49 -8.72
C GLY A 265 -3.76 21.23 -9.96
N ASP A 266 -4.60 22.09 -10.56
CA ASP A 266 -4.21 22.82 -11.77
C ASP A 266 -3.10 23.84 -11.49
N ALA A 267 -2.27 24.10 -12.50
CA ALA A 267 -1.22 25.10 -12.42
C ALA A 267 -1.78 26.53 -12.42
N ASP A 268 -2.96 26.76 -13.01
CA ASP A 268 -3.64 28.05 -12.99
C ASP A 268 -4.40 28.26 -11.68
N ALA A 269 -4.00 29.29 -10.92
CA ALA A 269 -4.62 29.67 -9.67
C ALA A 269 -6.11 30.05 -9.81
N ARG A 270 -6.54 30.57 -10.97
CA ARG A 270 -7.94 30.93 -11.22
C ARG A 270 -8.82 29.70 -11.31
N LEU A 271 -8.37 28.68 -12.04
CA LEU A 271 -9.08 27.41 -12.18
C LEU A 271 -9.23 26.69 -10.84
N ARG A 272 -8.20 26.75 -9.98
CA ARG A 272 -8.27 26.23 -8.60
C ARG A 272 -9.31 26.95 -7.75
N ALA A 273 -9.32 28.29 -7.80
CA ALA A 273 -10.27 29.09 -7.03
C ALA A 273 -11.72 28.84 -7.47
N ASP A 274 -11.96 28.73 -8.78
CA ASP A 274 -13.26 28.41 -9.34
C ASP A 274 -13.70 26.99 -8.95
N ALA A 275 -12.79 26.01 -8.98
CA ALA A 275 -13.07 24.66 -8.54
C ALA A 275 -13.45 24.59 -7.05
N ARG A 276 -12.72 25.31 -6.18
CA ARG A 276 -13.07 25.41 -4.74
C ARG A 276 -14.44 26.04 -4.53
N ARG A 277 -14.75 27.14 -5.22
CA ARG A 277 -16.05 27.81 -5.14
C ARG A 277 -17.17 26.85 -5.54
N ARG A 278 -16.99 26.15 -6.67
CA ARG A 278 -17.99 25.20 -7.17
C ARG A 278 -18.19 24.00 -6.26
N LEU A 279 -17.12 23.46 -5.66
CA LEU A 279 -17.22 22.38 -4.67
C LEU A 279 -17.96 22.82 -3.39
N LYS A 280 -17.80 24.09 -2.96
CA LYS A 280 -18.60 24.66 -1.85
C LYS A 280 -20.08 24.80 -2.23
N GLU A 281 -20.38 25.19 -3.47
CA GLU A 281 -21.76 25.29 -3.97
C GLU A 281 -22.45 23.93 -4.05
N ILE A 282 -21.73 22.86 -4.43
CA ILE A 282 -22.28 21.49 -4.45
C ILE A 282 -22.61 21.04 -3.02
N GLY A 283 -21.74 21.32 -2.04
CA GLY A 283 -22.01 21.08 -0.62
C GLY A 283 -21.92 19.61 -0.23
N THR A 284 -22.88 19.13 0.57
CA THR A 284 -22.88 17.79 1.20
C THR A 284 -22.67 16.61 0.23
N PRO A 285 -23.22 16.60 -1.01
CA PRO A 285 -22.94 15.56 -2.00
C PRO A 285 -21.46 15.44 -2.40
N ALA A 286 -20.64 16.49 -2.26
CA ALA A 286 -19.21 16.44 -2.57
C ALA A 286 -18.37 15.81 -1.44
N THR A 287 -18.88 15.84 -0.21
CA THR A 287 -18.17 15.40 0.99
C THR A 287 -17.58 13.98 0.92
N PRO A 288 -18.30 12.94 0.46
CA PRO A 288 -17.74 11.60 0.45
C PRO A 288 -16.61 11.43 -0.58
N PHE A 289 -16.60 12.21 -1.67
CA PHE A 289 -15.52 12.22 -2.65
C PHE A 289 -14.31 13.01 -2.17
N LEU A 290 -14.54 14.15 -1.49
CA LEU A 290 -13.47 14.93 -0.87
C LEU A 290 -12.75 14.15 0.23
N ARG A 291 -13.48 13.36 1.03
CA ARG A 291 -12.89 12.53 2.10
C ARG A 291 -11.85 11.52 1.58
N ASP A 292 -12.03 10.99 0.38
CA ASP A 292 -11.04 10.09 -0.25
C ASP A 292 -9.71 10.80 -0.55
N GLN A 293 -9.74 12.11 -0.73
CA GLN A 293 -8.61 12.90 -1.22
C GLN A 293 -7.86 13.64 -0.11
N VAL A 294 -8.21 13.41 1.16
CA VAL A 294 -7.57 14.04 2.33
C VAL A 294 -6.07 13.73 2.43
N ASN A 295 -5.62 12.64 1.79
CA ASN A 295 -4.22 12.22 1.70
C ASN A 295 -3.75 12.12 0.24
N HIS A 296 -4.27 12.99 -0.64
CA HIS A 296 -3.82 13.04 -2.02
C HIS A 296 -2.32 13.35 -2.12
N ALA A 297 -1.65 12.80 -3.15
CA ALA A 297 -0.21 12.96 -3.36
C ALA A 297 0.20 14.40 -3.75
N ASP A 298 -0.76 15.18 -4.26
CA ASP A 298 -0.59 16.60 -4.57
C ASP A 298 -0.92 17.45 -3.32
N PRO A 299 0.05 18.22 -2.79
CA PRO A 299 -0.16 19.06 -1.60
C PRO A 299 -1.22 20.16 -1.81
N GLU A 300 -1.43 20.65 -3.03
CA GLU A 300 -2.45 21.66 -3.33
C GLU A 300 -3.85 21.07 -3.19
N ILE A 301 -4.07 19.87 -3.74
CA ILE A 301 -5.33 19.15 -3.61
C ILE A 301 -5.55 18.77 -2.14
N GLN A 302 -4.52 18.29 -1.45
CA GLN A 302 -4.61 17.92 -0.04
C GLN A 302 -5.02 19.10 0.85
N SER A 303 -4.39 20.27 0.66
CA SER A 303 -4.70 21.49 1.40
C SER A 303 -6.12 22.00 1.10
N ALA A 304 -6.52 22.04 -0.17
CA ALA A 304 -7.84 22.46 -0.60
C ALA A 304 -8.96 21.56 -0.04
N VAL A 305 -8.76 20.24 -0.09
CA VAL A 305 -9.72 19.26 0.42
C VAL A 305 -9.90 19.40 1.94
N ARG A 306 -8.81 19.61 2.68
CA ARG A 306 -8.88 19.84 4.14
C ARG A 306 -9.60 21.13 4.50
N GLU A 307 -9.50 22.17 3.67
CA GLU A 307 -10.25 23.42 3.84
C GLU A 307 -11.75 23.22 3.56
N LEU A 308 -12.09 22.48 2.49
CA LEU A 308 -13.48 22.23 2.08
C LEU A 308 -14.26 21.30 3.01
N LEU A 309 -13.56 20.56 3.87
CA LEU A 309 -14.15 19.63 4.84
C LEU A 309 -14.28 20.20 6.26
N LYS A 310 -13.90 21.47 6.47
CA LYS A 310 -14.15 22.22 7.71
C LYS A 310 -15.56 22.79 7.71
#